data_AF-A0A0C9UG24-F1
#
_entry.id   AF-A0A0C9UG24-F1
#
_cell.length_a   1.000
_cell.length_b   1.000
_cell.length_c   1.000
_cell.angle_alpha   90.00
_cell.angle_beta   90.00
_cell.angle_gamma   90.00
#
_symmetry.space_group_name_H-M   'P 1'
#
loop_
_entity.id
_entity.type
_entity.pdbx_description
1 polymer ?
#
loop_
_entity_poly.entity_id
_entity_poly.type
_entity_poly.pdbx_seq_one_letter_code
_entity_poly.pdbx_strand_id
1 'polypeptide(L)'
;MLIVPPALQGQSNPSNDASIEGTAYLTYTVVPNSTYNVDACLSFCNTVPGCVFVNLYYKFNNELLDFVFNEQSNLKCAAYADIHTAAEKTNFGGQQSYPAPGPLTFIQQSSGFAAKALVEPTTPDGYSLVFGPTGGANNAPDYMGFVFIDKYDVEACAQICNTRQADPNGGACEYFNIWRAVVSSIPTTYTCALYFIPADNSTAVNFGQGDLVVTFSCGYKRTNFVVDGGFEGFPCSSSFCFAASYSKWIGTSARGGVLDATIFHLAPYAHAGNGVGLLGSADGTNSLPGTLTPAHPLATVAGKNYTINLFSSSVFSGHQEEAGSFFKIVWNGQTIQTVCPGFSDWTFYSFAVTGIGNDVLAIHGGAAPAWSFFDDIAVFEM
;
A
#
# COMPACT_ATOMS: atom_id res chain seq x y z
N MET A 1 24.66 17.87 13.49
CA MET A 1 24.91 16.93 14.59
C MET A 1 24.18 17.46 15.81
N LEU A 2 22.95 16.99 16.08
CA LEU A 2 22.24 17.35 17.32
C LEU A 2 22.76 16.40 18.41
N ILE A 3 23.55 16.93 19.34
CA ILE A 3 23.95 16.21 20.55
C ILE A 3 22.82 16.45 21.55
N VAL A 4 22.05 15.41 21.89
CA VAL A 4 21.08 15.48 22.99
C VAL A 4 21.88 15.43 24.30
N PRO A 5 21.90 16.48 25.12
CA PRO A 5 22.67 16.48 26.36
C PRO A 5 22.03 15.57 27.41
N PRO A 6 22.80 15.03 28.38
CA PRO A 6 22.25 14.23 29.46
C PRO A 6 21.34 15.09 30.34
N ALA A 7 20.12 14.63 30.60
CA ALA A 7 19.22 15.26 31.58
C ALA A 7 19.77 15.03 32.99
N LEU A 8 19.84 16.11 33.76
CA LEU A 8 20.21 16.10 35.18
C LEU A 8 18.94 15.96 36.05
N GLN A 9 19.06 15.03 37.01
CA GLN A 9 18.43 14.94 38.35
C GLN A 9 17.21 14.03 38.58
N GLY A 10 17.43 13.10 39.52
CA GLY A 10 16.40 12.38 40.29
C GLY A 10 16.88 11.07 40.93
N GLN A 11 17.84 11.14 41.88
CA GLN A 11 18.33 10.07 42.78
C GLN A 11 18.10 8.58 42.37
N SER A 12 19.01 8.07 41.54
CA SER A 12 19.49 6.68 41.61
C SER A 12 21.02 6.72 41.46
N ASN A 13 21.73 5.67 41.89
CA ASN A 13 23.19 5.57 41.86
C ASN A 13 23.75 6.19 40.55
N PRO A 14 24.67 7.19 40.58
CA PRO A 14 25.11 7.96 39.39
C PRO A 14 25.78 7.12 38.28
N SER A 15 25.80 5.80 38.45
CA SER A 15 26.37 4.81 37.55
C SER A 15 25.34 4.10 36.67
N ASN A 16 24.03 4.16 36.92
CA ASN A 16 23.06 3.36 36.13
C ASN A 16 22.32 4.25 35.15
N ASP A 17 22.51 4.00 33.86
CA ASP A 17 21.81 4.62 32.74
C ASP A 17 20.87 3.57 32.11
N ALA A 18 20.11 3.96 31.10
CA ALA A 18 19.28 3.06 30.32
C ALA A 18 19.54 3.19 28.82
N SER A 19 19.42 2.08 28.08
CA SER A 19 19.39 2.12 26.62
C SER A 19 17.99 2.52 26.14
N ILE A 20 17.93 2.98 24.89
CA ILE A 20 16.67 3.18 24.19
C ILE A 20 15.91 1.86 24.11
N GLU A 21 14.62 1.92 24.40
CA GLU A 21 13.62 0.90 24.10
C GLU A 21 12.53 1.61 23.29
N GLY A 22 12.70 1.62 21.97
CA GLY A 22 11.87 2.40 21.05
C GLY A 22 11.37 1.57 19.88
N THR A 23 10.45 2.13 19.12
CA THR A 23 9.93 1.56 17.87
C THR A 23 11.02 1.46 16.79
N ALA A 24 10.73 0.77 15.68
CA ALA A 24 11.64 0.67 14.54
C ALA A 24 13.05 0.13 14.86
N TYR A 25 13.19 -0.72 15.88
CA TYR A 25 14.43 -1.44 16.14
C TYR A 25 14.80 -2.32 14.95
N LEU A 26 16.04 -2.19 14.45
CA LEU A 26 16.52 -2.96 13.32
C LEU A 26 17.38 -4.12 13.77
N THR A 27 18.45 -3.82 14.51
CA THR A 27 19.45 -4.80 14.94
C THR A 27 20.44 -4.15 15.91
N TYR A 28 21.45 -4.87 16.36
CA TYR A 28 22.58 -4.33 17.11
C TYR A 28 23.89 -4.95 16.66
N THR A 29 24.98 -4.27 16.97
CA THR A 29 26.34 -4.83 16.95
C THR A 29 27.07 -4.47 18.23
N VAL A 30 28.25 -5.06 18.40
CA VAL A 30 29.25 -4.66 19.39
C VAL A 30 30.35 -3.91 18.64
N VAL A 31 30.81 -2.79 19.18
CA VAL A 31 31.91 -2.00 18.60
C VAL A 31 33.10 -1.97 19.55
N PRO A 32 34.33 -1.71 19.08
CA PRO A 32 35.49 -1.65 19.97
C PRO A 32 35.29 -0.66 21.13
N ASN A 33 35.56 -1.09 22.37
CA ASN A 33 35.37 -0.31 23.59
C ASN A 33 36.66 0.33 24.13
N SER A 34 37.75 0.34 23.35
CA SER A 34 38.98 1.07 23.71
C SER A 34 38.71 2.57 23.93
N THR A 35 37.68 3.09 23.26
CA THR A 35 37.08 4.39 23.47
C THR A 35 35.56 4.26 23.33
N TYR A 36 34.82 5.32 23.67
CA TYR A 36 33.40 5.39 23.33
C TYR A 36 33.24 5.63 21.82
N ASN A 37 33.30 4.54 21.04
CA ASN A 37 33.53 4.57 19.59
C ASN A 37 32.27 4.87 18.77
N VAL A 38 31.90 6.15 18.73
CA VAL A 38 30.75 6.66 17.97
C VAL A 38 30.91 6.40 16.46
N ASP A 39 32.11 6.57 15.91
CA ASP A 39 32.36 6.44 14.47
C ASP A 39 32.14 5.00 13.97
N ALA A 40 32.57 4.00 14.73
CA ALA A 40 32.29 2.60 14.41
C ALA A 40 30.79 2.29 14.46
N CYS A 41 30.07 2.86 15.43
CA CYS A 41 28.63 2.68 15.57
C CYS A 41 27.84 3.36 14.42
N LEU A 42 28.23 4.57 14.01
CA LEU A 42 27.65 5.24 12.85
C LEU A 42 28.03 4.53 11.53
N SER A 43 29.23 3.98 11.43
CA SER A 43 29.64 3.17 10.28
C SER A 43 28.82 1.90 10.16
N PHE A 44 28.52 1.23 11.27
CA PHE A 44 27.58 0.11 11.31
C PHE A 44 26.20 0.51 10.79
N CYS A 45 25.66 1.65 11.21
CA CYS A 45 24.37 2.15 10.70
C CYS A 45 24.37 2.30 9.17
N ASN A 46 25.48 2.69 8.55
CA ASN A 46 25.56 2.76 7.08
C ASN A 46 25.46 1.40 6.38
N THR A 47 25.75 0.30 7.08
CA THR A 47 25.63 -1.07 6.55
C THR A 47 24.25 -1.69 6.77
N VAL A 48 23.43 -1.10 7.65
CA VAL A 48 22.09 -1.60 7.98
C VAL A 48 21.05 -0.87 7.13
N PRO A 49 20.35 -1.56 6.20
CA PRO A 49 19.30 -0.94 5.41
C PRO A 49 18.23 -0.27 6.29
N GLY A 50 17.94 0.99 6.01
CA GLY A 50 16.95 1.78 6.74
C GLY A 50 17.42 2.38 8.07
N CYS A 51 18.67 2.20 8.49
CA CYS A 51 19.15 2.79 9.74
C CYS A 51 19.31 4.32 9.62
N VAL A 52 18.69 5.05 10.56
CA VAL A 52 18.74 6.52 10.67
C VAL A 52 19.22 6.99 12.05
N PHE A 53 19.20 6.11 13.05
CA PHE A 53 19.60 6.42 14.42
C PHE A 53 20.32 5.24 15.05
N VAL A 54 21.28 5.54 15.93
CA VAL A 54 21.93 4.54 16.77
C VAL A 54 21.92 4.96 18.24
N ASN A 55 21.70 3.99 19.13
CA ASN A 55 21.96 4.14 20.55
C ASN A 55 23.20 3.35 20.94
N LEU A 56 24.25 4.07 21.32
CA LEU A 56 25.50 3.51 21.81
C LEU A 56 25.48 3.49 23.34
N TYR A 57 25.82 2.36 23.97
CA TYR A 57 25.82 2.24 25.43
C TYR A 57 26.70 1.09 25.90
N TYR A 58 27.21 1.17 27.13
CA TYR A 58 27.86 0.03 27.77
C TYR A 58 26.81 -0.88 28.41
N LYS A 59 26.93 -2.19 28.21
CA LYS A 59 26.16 -3.22 28.91
C LYS A 59 27.09 -4.12 29.71
N PHE A 60 27.11 -3.96 31.02
CA PHE A 60 27.96 -4.72 31.92
C PHE A 60 27.30 -6.02 32.36
N ASN A 61 28.13 -6.93 32.90
CA ASN A 61 27.74 -8.24 33.42
C ASN A 61 26.97 -9.08 32.38
N ASN A 62 27.43 -9.07 31.14
CA ASN A 62 26.85 -9.88 30.08
C ASN A 62 27.89 -10.89 29.55
N GLU A 63 27.73 -12.16 29.91
CA GLU A 63 28.69 -13.22 29.62
C GLU A 63 29.01 -13.33 28.12
N LEU A 64 28.03 -13.10 27.23
CA LEU A 64 28.26 -13.14 25.78
C LEU A 64 29.17 -11.99 25.31
N LEU A 65 28.95 -10.78 25.83
CA LEU A 65 29.78 -9.60 25.53
C LEU A 65 31.17 -9.71 26.14
N ASP A 66 31.25 -10.26 27.34
CA ASP A 66 32.48 -10.32 28.13
C ASP A 66 33.43 -11.41 27.62
N PHE A 67 32.91 -12.53 27.09
CA PHE A 67 33.75 -13.70 26.76
C PHE A 67 33.51 -14.36 25.40
N VAL A 68 32.34 -14.18 24.78
CA VAL A 68 31.97 -14.97 23.59
C VAL A 68 32.21 -14.21 22.30
N PHE A 69 31.90 -12.92 22.25
CA PHE A 69 32.17 -12.10 21.06
C PHE A 69 33.67 -11.83 20.91
N ASN A 70 34.18 -11.96 19.67
CA ASN A 70 35.60 -11.77 19.35
C ASN A 70 36.09 -10.35 19.65
N GLU A 71 35.18 -9.38 19.62
CA GLU A 71 35.41 -7.99 19.95
C GLU A 71 35.73 -7.79 21.44
N GLN A 72 35.36 -8.76 22.31
CA GLN A 72 35.49 -8.69 23.78
C GLN A 72 35.07 -7.34 24.35
N SER A 73 33.97 -6.82 23.80
CA SER A 73 33.51 -5.47 24.07
C SER A 73 32.10 -5.50 24.64
N ASN A 74 31.92 -4.71 25.68
CA ASN A 74 30.65 -4.42 26.31
C ASN A 74 29.97 -3.16 25.74
N LEU A 75 30.55 -2.52 24.72
CA LEU A 75 30.02 -1.33 24.06
C LEU A 75 29.07 -1.74 22.92
N LYS A 76 27.76 -1.71 23.20
CA LYS A 76 26.69 -2.06 22.27
C LYS A 76 26.24 -0.86 21.47
N CYS A 77 26.05 -1.07 20.17
CA CYS A 77 25.47 -0.13 19.23
C CYS A 77 24.15 -0.71 18.71
N ALA A 78 23.02 -0.20 19.18
CA ALA A 78 21.69 -0.57 18.69
C ALA A 78 21.26 0.37 17.56
N ALA A 79 20.80 -0.18 16.44
CA ALA A 79 20.38 0.57 15.25
C ALA A 79 18.86 0.60 15.11
N TYR A 80 18.34 1.76 14.71
CA TYR A 80 16.91 2.04 14.59
C TYR A 80 16.59 2.74 13.26
N ALA A 81 15.39 2.48 12.76
CA ALA A 81 14.81 3.09 11.56
C ALA A 81 14.05 4.40 11.85
N ASP A 82 14.07 4.89 13.09
CA ASP A 82 13.57 6.22 13.46
C ASP A 82 14.49 6.90 14.49
N ILE A 83 14.34 8.20 14.65
CA ILE A 83 15.09 9.05 15.57
C ILE A 83 14.41 9.03 16.94
N HIS A 84 15.17 8.56 17.93
CA HIS A 84 14.71 8.49 19.32
C HIS A 84 15.31 9.59 20.19
N THR A 85 14.66 9.84 21.32
CA THR A 85 15.05 10.85 22.30
C THR A 85 15.43 10.22 23.64
N ALA A 86 16.02 11.03 24.53
CA ALA A 86 16.40 10.56 25.86
C ALA A 86 15.20 10.11 26.73
N ALA A 87 13.97 10.51 26.39
CA ALA A 87 12.76 10.07 27.09
C ALA A 87 12.49 8.57 26.94
N GLU A 88 13.05 7.94 25.90
CA GLU A 88 12.87 6.52 25.58
C GLU A 88 13.96 5.63 26.20
N LYS A 89 14.82 6.19 27.06
CA LYS A 89 15.84 5.42 27.80
C LYS A 89 15.19 4.69 28.97
N THR A 90 14.50 3.58 28.69
CA THR A 90 13.76 2.80 29.70
C THR A 90 14.31 1.40 29.94
N ASN A 91 15.22 0.90 29.11
CA ASN A 91 15.86 -0.40 29.32
C ASN A 91 17.10 -0.24 30.21
N PHE A 92 16.97 -0.58 31.49
CA PHE A 92 18.06 -0.51 32.48
C PHE A 92 18.93 -1.80 32.53
N GLY A 93 18.61 -2.82 31.74
CA GLY A 93 19.18 -4.17 31.87
C GLY A 93 18.38 -5.02 32.86
N GLY A 94 19.05 -5.67 33.81
CA GLY A 94 18.42 -6.50 34.84
C GLY A 94 18.30 -7.99 34.50
N GLN A 95 18.77 -8.42 33.34
CA GLN A 95 18.79 -9.84 32.98
C GLN A 95 19.94 -10.58 33.69
N GLN A 96 19.68 -11.81 34.15
CA GLN A 96 20.70 -12.73 34.64
C GLN A 96 21.43 -13.36 33.45
N SER A 97 22.68 -12.96 33.21
CA SER A 97 23.48 -13.53 32.11
C SER A 97 24.44 -14.63 32.58
N TYR A 98 25.07 -14.43 33.74
CA TYR A 98 25.97 -15.40 34.37
C TYR A 98 25.17 -16.46 35.15
N PRO A 99 25.70 -17.67 35.39
CA PRO A 99 25.06 -18.63 36.29
C PRO A 99 24.81 -18.02 37.68
N ALA A 100 23.63 -18.26 38.24
CA ALA A 100 23.31 -17.81 39.61
C ALA A 100 24.34 -18.39 40.60
N PRO A 101 24.87 -17.59 41.55
CA PRO A 101 24.42 -16.25 41.97
C PRO A 101 25.19 -15.08 41.32
N GLY A 102 25.52 -15.15 40.03
CA GLY A 102 26.19 -14.06 39.31
C GLY A 102 25.38 -12.75 39.28
N PRO A 103 26.03 -11.59 39.01
CA PRO A 103 25.36 -10.31 39.01
C PRO A 103 24.42 -10.13 37.81
N LEU A 104 23.41 -9.28 37.97
CA LEU A 104 22.53 -8.87 36.88
C LEU A 104 23.23 -7.90 35.93
N THR A 105 22.83 -7.93 34.66
CA THR A 105 23.25 -6.94 33.66
C THR A 105 22.78 -5.54 34.04
N PHE A 106 23.55 -4.50 33.69
CA PHE A 106 23.12 -3.11 33.81
C PHE A 106 23.71 -2.26 32.70
N ILE A 107 23.09 -1.12 32.41
CA ILE A 107 23.48 -0.21 31.33
C ILE A 107 24.14 1.07 31.88
N GLN A 108 25.14 1.59 31.17
CA GLN A 108 25.79 2.87 31.47
C GLN A 108 26.08 3.69 30.20
N GLN A 109 26.22 5.01 30.39
CA GLN A 109 26.71 5.96 29.38
C GLN A 109 26.04 5.76 28.01
N SER A 110 24.72 5.76 28.02
CA SER A 110 23.90 5.58 26.84
C SER A 110 23.71 6.92 26.12
N SER A 111 24.04 6.97 24.83
CA SER A 111 23.90 8.16 23.99
C SER A 111 23.21 7.81 22.68
N GLY A 112 22.37 8.72 22.17
CA GLY A 112 21.69 8.59 20.89
C GLY A 112 22.33 9.46 19.82
N PHE A 113 22.48 8.93 18.61
CA PHE A 113 23.04 9.64 17.48
C PHE A 113 22.16 9.43 16.25
N ALA A 114 21.55 10.51 15.74
CA ALA A 114 20.94 10.49 14.42
C ALA A 114 22.05 10.42 13.37
N ALA A 115 22.15 9.28 12.69
CA ALA A 115 23.12 9.05 11.62
C ALA A 115 22.71 9.77 10.33
N LYS A 116 21.40 9.86 10.08
CA LYS A 116 20.79 10.47 8.89
C LYS A 116 19.49 11.17 9.31
N ALA A 117 19.02 12.11 8.49
CA ALA A 117 17.61 12.50 8.57
C ALA A 117 16.74 11.29 8.19
N LEU A 118 15.47 11.29 8.60
CA LEU A 118 14.50 10.33 8.07
C LEU A 118 14.54 10.42 6.55
N VAL A 119 14.99 9.34 5.91
CA VAL A 119 15.20 9.30 4.46
C VAL A 119 13.82 9.37 3.82
N GLU A 120 13.64 10.22 2.81
CA GLU A 120 12.44 10.16 1.99
C GLU A 120 12.38 8.78 1.34
N PRO A 121 11.36 7.98 1.64
CA PRO A 121 11.29 6.61 1.15
C PRO A 121 11.15 6.61 -0.37
N THR A 122 11.72 5.58 -1.00
CA THR A 122 11.50 5.36 -2.43
C THR A 122 10.03 5.05 -2.67
N THR A 123 9.47 5.62 -3.75
CA THR A 123 8.11 5.27 -4.18
C THR A 123 8.09 3.82 -4.68
N PRO A 124 7.18 2.96 -4.18
CA PRO A 124 7.04 1.58 -4.63
C PRO A 124 6.74 1.48 -6.12
N ASP A 125 7.17 0.37 -6.75
CA ASP A 125 6.79 0.06 -8.12
C ASP A 125 5.26 -0.01 -8.24
N GLY A 126 4.72 0.51 -9.35
CA GLY A 126 3.26 0.59 -9.55
C GLY A 126 2.57 1.70 -8.76
N TYR A 127 3.29 2.50 -7.96
CA TYR A 127 2.73 3.63 -7.21
C TYR A 127 3.32 4.98 -7.66
N SER A 128 2.60 6.05 -7.29
CA SER A 128 3.05 7.43 -7.42
C SER A 128 2.83 8.17 -6.10
N LEU A 129 3.80 9.00 -5.71
CA LEU A 129 3.65 9.91 -4.58
C LEU A 129 2.65 11.02 -4.96
N VAL A 130 1.59 11.17 -4.16
CA VAL A 130 0.57 12.21 -4.33
C VAL A 130 0.91 13.45 -3.51
N PHE A 131 1.31 13.25 -2.25
CA PHE A 131 1.75 14.33 -1.36
C PHE A 131 2.64 13.78 -0.25
N GLY A 132 3.32 14.70 0.44
CA GLY A 132 4.06 14.42 1.66
C GLY A 132 5.56 14.72 1.53
N PRO A 133 6.28 14.71 2.65
CA PRO A 133 5.77 14.50 4.02
C PRO A 133 5.01 15.74 4.57
N THR A 134 3.89 15.52 5.28
CA THR A 134 3.14 16.56 6.02
C THR A 134 2.83 16.13 7.47
N GLY A 135 2.19 17.00 8.25
CA GLY A 135 1.71 16.68 9.59
C GLY A 135 0.27 16.16 9.65
N GLY A 136 -0.42 16.02 8.51
CA GLY A 136 -1.82 15.62 8.46
C GLY A 136 -2.01 14.30 7.74
N ALA A 137 -2.73 13.35 8.36
CA ALA A 137 -3.20 12.13 7.73
C ALA A 137 -4.52 12.39 6.98
N ASN A 138 -4.83 11.55 5.99
CA ASN A 138 -6.07 11.68 5.24
C ASN A 138 -7.29 11.36 6.12
N ASN A 139 -8.30 12.22 6.01
CA ASN A 139 -9.67 11.97 6.43
C ASN A 139 -10.55 12.10 5.17
N ALA A 140 -10.61 11.02 4.41
CA ALA A 140 -11.27 10.93 3.11
C ALA A 140 -12.38 9.87 3.16
N PRO A 141 -13.38 9.93 2.26
CA PRO A 141 -14.33 8.83 2.07
C PRO A 141 -13.61 7.54 1.63
N ASP A 142 -14.36 6.44 1.53
CA ASP A 142 -13.86 5.21 0.87
C ASP A 142 -12.71 4.52 1.62
N TYR A 143 -12.73 4.72 2.94
CA TYR A 143 -11.75 4.19 3.87
C TYR A 143 -11.91 2.68 4.05
N MET A 144 -10.83 1.95 3.76
CA MET A 144 -10.76 0.50 3.88
C MET A 144 -10.13 0.04 5.20
N GLY A 145 -10.01 0.91 6.20
CA GLY A 145 -9.32 0.60 7.46
C GLY A 145 -7.82 0.91 7.42
N PHE A 146 -7.13 0.51 8.48
CA PHE A 146 -5.70 0.73 8.66
C PHE A 146 -4.97 -0.48 9.22
N VAL A 147 -3.66 -0.49 9.04
CA VAL A 147 -2.74 -1.48 9.62
C VAL A 147 -1.59 -0.74 10.29
N PHE A 148 -1.17 -1.22 11.46
CA PHE A 148 0.07 -0.77 12.08
C PHE A 148 1.25 -1.58 11.57
N ILE A 149 2.38 -0.91 11.32
CA ILE A 149 3.64 -1.54 10.95
C ILE A 149 4.75 -1.07 11.91
N ASP A 150 5.83 -1.85 12.01
CA ASP A 150 6.83 -1.67 13.07
C ASP A 150 7.87 -0.56 12.78
N LYS A 151 7.91 -0.08 11.53
CA LYS A 151 8.81 0.98 11.05
C LYS A 151 8.14 1.74 9.90
N TYR A 152 8.64 2.93 9.57
CA TYR A 152 8.14 3.71 8.43
C TYR A 152 8.56 3.05 7.09
N ASP A 153 7.74 2.11 6.58
CA ASP A 153 8.02 1.29 5.40
C ASP A 153 6.91 1.43 4.36
N VAL A 154 7.19 2.22 3.32
CA VAL A 154 6.23 2.50 2.24
C VAL A 154 5.99 1.28 1.37
N GLU A 155 7.01 0.45 1.17
CA GLU A 155 6.89 -0.81 0.42
C GLU A 155 5.96 -1.77 1.16
N ALA A 156 6.10 -1.89 2.50
CA ALA A 156 5.19 -2.70 3.30
C ALA A 156 3.73 -2.22 3.17
N CYS A 157 3.47 -0.91 3.21
CA CYS A 157 2.11 -0.39 2.99
C CYS A 157 1.59 -0.68 1.58
N ALA A 158 2.44 -0.60 0.54
CA ALA A 158 2.08 -0.95 -0.82
C ALA A 158 1.68 -2.43 -0.93
N GLN A 159 2.48 -3.34 -0.37
CA GLN A 159 2.16 -4.77 -0.34
C GLN A 159 0.85 -5.07 0.42
N ILE A 160 0.61 -4.36 1.53
CA ILE A 160 -0.66 -4.45 2.27
C ILE A 160 -1.83 -3.98 1.40
N CYS A 161 -1.68 -2.88 0.66
CA CYS A 161 -2.71 -2.38 -0.25
C CYS A 161 -2.94 -3.33 -1.44
N ASN A 162 -1.88 -3.86 -2.06
CA ASN A 162 -1.95 -4.81 -3.17
C ASN A 162 -2.72 -6.10 -2.81
N THR A 163 -2.63 -6.52 -1.54
CA THR A 163 -3.24 -7.76 -1.03
C THR A 163 -4.51 -7.52 -0.18
N ARG A 164 -4.90 -6.26 0.00
CA ARG A 164 -6.12 -5.90 0.76
C ARG A 164 -7.33 -6.50 0.05
N GLN A 165 -8.17 -7.21 0.81
CA GLN A 165 -9.44 -7.68 0.31
C GLN A 165 -10.25 -6.50 -0.24
N ALA A 166 -10.79 -6.67 -1.45
CA ALA A 166 -11.60 -5.66 -2.09
C ALA A 166 -12.84 -5.33 -1.24
N ASP A 167 -13.20 -4.05 -1.21
CA ASP A 167 -14.50 -3.62 -0.73
C ASP A 167 -15.58 -4.12 -1.73
N PRO A 168 -16.69 -4.72 -1.27
CA PRO A 168 -17.73 -5.23 -2.16
C PRO A 168 -18.38 -4.19 -3.07
N ASN A 169 -18.31 -2.90 -2.73
CA ASN A 169 -18.86 -1.80 -3.52
C ASN A 169 -17.78 -0.85 -4.04
N GLY A 170 -16.62 -0.79 -3.39
CA GLY A 170 -15.52 0.12 -3.75
C GLY A 170 -14.40 -0.51 -4.58
N GLY A 171 -14.29 -1.85 -4.55
CA GLY A 171 -13.26 -2.58 -5.28
C GLY A 171 -11.94 -2.65 -4.52
N ALA A 172 -10.84 -2.77 -5.26
CA ALA A 172 -9.51 -2.98 -4.69
C ALA A 172 -8.97 -1.71 -4.01
N CYS A 173 -7.98 -1.88 -3.13
CA CYS A 173 -7.22 -0.74 -2.64
C CYS A 173 -6.47 -0.06 -3.80
N GLU A 174 -6.67 1.25 -3.93
CA GLU A 174 -6.06 2.10 -4.96
C GLU A 174 -5.10 3.13 -4.37
N TYR A 175 -5.18 3.36 -3.06
CA TYR A 175 -4.44 4.42 -2.40
C TYR A 175 -4.14 4.06 -0.95
N PHE A 176 -2.99 4.51 -0.46
CA PHE A 176 -2.69 4.48 0.96
C PHE A 176 -2.04 5.77 1.44
N ASN A 177 -2.32 6.11 2.69
CA ASN A 177 -1.64 7.15 3.44
C ASN A 177 -0.85 6.51 4.58
N ILE A 178 0.48 6.64 4.52
CA ILE A 178 1.38 6.20 5.59
C ILE A 178 1.76 7.40 6.45
N TRP A 179 1.74 7.24 7.77
CA TRP A 179 2.13 8.28 8.70
C TRP A 179 2.67 7.71 10.02
N ARG A 180 3.46 8.51 10.73
CA ARG A 180 4.02 8.17 12.04
C ARG A 180 3.21 8.81 13.16
N ALA A 181 2.79 7.99 14.11
CA ALA A 181 2.14 8.42 15.34
C ALA A 181 3.20 8.78 16.40
N VAL A 182 3.13 10.00 16.92
CA VAL A 182 3.94 10.46 18.04
C VAL A 182 3.01 10.70 19.23
N VAL A 183 3.20 9.99 20.33
CA VAL A 183 2.39 10.12 21.55
C VAL A 183 3.27 10.71 22.65
N SER A 184 2.88 11.84 23.23
CA SER A 184 3.69 12.51 24.26
C SER A 184 5.14 12.77 23.81
N SER A 185 5.32 13.17 22.53
CA SER A 185 6.63 13.39 21.86
C SER A 185 7.49 12.15 21.62
N ILE A 186 6.95 10.94 21.82
CA ILE A 186 7.64 9.66 21.57
C ILE A 186 7.05 9.01 20.32
N PRO A 187 7.87 8.60 19.32
CA PRO A 187 7.41 7.77 18.20
C PRO A 187 6.87 6.41 18.68
N THR A 188 5.57 6.18 18.49
CA THR A 188 4.87 5.01 19.08
C THR A 188 4.43 3.98 18.07
N THR A 189 4.08 4.37 16.85
CA THR A 189 3.68 3.44 15.77
C THR A 189 3.69 4.12 14.41
N TYR A 190 3.54 3.32 13.36
CA TYR A 190 3.39 3.76 11.97
C TYR A 190 2.11 3.14 11.42
N THR A 191 1.32 3.95 10.73
CA THR A 191 -0.02 3.57 10.28
C THR A 191 -0.08 3.61 8.76
N CYS A 192 -0.51 2.52 8.13
CA CYS A 192 -0.94 2.49 6.73
C CYS A 192 -2.47 2.60 6.70
N ALA A 193 -3.03 3.76 6.36
CA ALA A 193 -4.46 3.94 6.11
C ALA A 193 -4.75 3.65 4.63
N LEU A 194 -5.73 2.79 4.34
CA LEU A 194 -6.00 2.26 3.00
C LEU A 194 -7.33 2.78 2.45
N TYR A 195 -7.41 3.02 1.15
CA TYR A 195 -8.59 3.57 0.48
C TYR A 195 -8.78 2.95 -0.90
N PHE A 196 -10.03 2.75 -1.32
CA PHE A 196 -10.36 2.29 -2.68
C PHE A 196 -10.57 3.47 -3.66
N ILE A 197 -10.70 4.71 -3.17
CA ILE A 197 -10.63 5.92 -3.99
C ILE A 197 -9.36 6.70 -3.63
N PRO A 198 -8.56 7.12 -4.63
CA PRO A 198 -7.39 7.96 -4.37
C PRO A 198 -7.72 9.31 -3.75
N ALA A 199 -7.03 9.63 -2.66
CA ALA A 199 -7.10 10.93 -1.99
C ALA A 199 -5.88 11.81 -2.30
N ASP A 200 -5.92 13.07 -1.89
CA ASP A 200 -4.83 14.04 -2.06
C ASP A 200 -4.57 14.86 -0.77
N ASN A 201 -3.69 15.86 -0.87
CA ASN A 201 -3.32 16.69 0.28
C ASN A 201 -4.49 17.53 0.84
N SER A 202 -5.57 17.74 0.10
CA SER A 202 -6.71 18.53 0.57
C SER A 202 -7.49 17.83 1.69
N THR A 203 -7.44 16.50 1.74
CA THR A 203 -8.07 15.69 2.80
C THR A 203 -7.10 15.32 3.92
N ALA A 204 -5.84 15.75 3.85
CA ALA A 204 -4.79 15.52 4.85
C ALA A 204 -4.98 16.42 6.10
N VAL A 205 -6.14 16.31 6.74
CA VAL A 205 -6.61 17.21 7.81
C VAL A 205 -6.68 16.55 9.19
N ASN A 206 -6.32 15.28 9.31
CA ASN A 206 -6.22 14.59 10.59
C ASN A 206 -4.83 14.79 11.19
N PHE A 207 -4.70 15.69 12.17
CA PHE A 207 -3.43 16.00 12.84
C PHE A 207 -3.21 15.20 14.14
N GLY A 208 -4.13 14.28 14.48
CA GLY A 208 -4.15 13.53 15.73
C GLY A 208 -5.17 14.06 16.74
N GLN A 209 -5.25 13.40 17.91
CA GLN A 209 -6.18 13.72 18.99
C GLN A 209 -5.50 13.51 20.35
N GLY A 210 -5.73 14.41 21.29
CA GLY A 210 -5.12 14.34 22.62
C GLY A 210 -3.62 14.61 22.54
N ASP A 211 -2.82 13.67 23.04
CA ASP A 211 -1.35 13.72 22.97
C ASP A 211 -0.77 12.98 21.75
N LEU A 212 -1.62 12.36 20.94
CA LEU A 212 -1.23 11.79 19.65
C LEU A 212 -1.11 12.90 18.61
N VAL A 213 0.04 12.95 17.96
CA VAL A 213 0.36 13.85 16.85
C VAL A 213 0.73 13.02 15.63
N VAL A 214 0.15 13.38 14.48
CA VAL A 214 0.51 12.80 13.18
C VAL A 214 1.75 13.52 12.65
N THR A 215 2.74 12.74 12.19
CA THR A 215 3.95 13.27 11.56
C THR A 215 4.36 12.41 10.37
N PHE A 216 5.18 12.95 9.48
CA PHE A 216 5.68 12.23 8.30
C PHE A 216 4.54 11.55 7.53
N SER A 217 3.47 12.28 7.23
CA SER A 217 2.34 11.76 6.47
C SER A 217 2.60 11.88 4.98
N CYS A 218 2.56 10.76 4.27
CA CYS A 218 2.68 10.69 2.81
C CYS A 218 1.52 9.90 2.20
N GLY A 219 1.04 10.35 1.04
CA GLY A 219 -0.01 9.70 0.28
C GLY A 219 0.52 9.08 -1.01
N TYR A 220 0.14 7.83 -1.29
CA TYR A 220 0.58 7.09 -2.48
C TYR A 220 -0.61 6.50 -3.22
N LYS A 221 -0.67 6.71 -4.53
CA LYS A 221 -1.72 6.20 -5.42
C LYS A 221 -1.17 5.11 -6.33
N ARG A 222 -1.91 4.01 -6.48
CA ARG A 222 -1.66 2.97 -7.47
C ARG A 222 -1.84 3.51 -8.88
N THR A 223 -0.95 3.09 -9.77
CA THR A 223 -1.02 3.39 -11.19
C THR A 223 -2.04 2.46 -11.83
N ASN A 224 -3.21 2.99 -12.19
CA ASN A 224 -4.16 2.28 -13.04
C ASN A 224 -3.69 2.37 -14.49
N PHE A 225 -3.41 1.23 -15.11
CA PHE A 225 -2.96 1.16 -16.50
C PHE A 225 -4.12 1.23 -17.51
N VAL A 226 -5.37 1.03 -17.06
CA VAL A 226 -6.56 1.23 -17.88
C VAL A 226 -6.97 2.70 -17.83
N VAL A 227 -7.12 3.29 -19.01
CA VAL A 227 -7.63 4.65 -19.15
C VAL A 227 -9.15 4.61 -19.19
N ASP A 228 -9.78 5.42 -18.34
CA ASP A 228 -11.23 5.64 -18.36
C ASP A 228 -12.04 4.33 -18.22
N GLY A 229 -11.65 3.52 -17.23
CA GLY A 229 -12.25 2.22 -16.97
C GLY A 229 -13.71 2.24 -16.51
N GLY A 230 -14.17 3.39 -16.01
CA GLY A 230 -15.58 3.66 -15.72
C GLY A 230 -16.33 4.37 -16.85
N PHE A 231 -15.68 4.56 -18.01
CA PHE A 231 -16.29 5.12 -19.22
C PHE A 231 -16.85 6.55 -19.10
N GLU A 232 -16.48 7.31 -18.06
CA GLU A 232 -16.96 8.67 -17.79
C GLU A 232 -16.52 9.69 -18.86
N GLY A 233 -15.42 9.43 -19.57
CA GLY A 233 -14.99 10.27 -20.69
C GLY A 233 -15.79 10.08 -21.98
N PHE A 234 -16.79 9.19 -22.00
CA PHE A 234 -17.68 9.03 -23.16
C PHE A 234 -18.55 10.29 -23.35
N PRO A 235 -18.41 11.01 -24.49
CA PRO A 235 -19.11 12.28 -24.69
C PRO A 235 -20.61 12.06 -24.90
N CYS A 236 -21.43 12.66 -24.04
CA CYS A 236 -22.88 12.65 -24.17
C CYS A 236 -23.47 14.04 -23.91
N SER A 237 -24.39 14.48 -24.78
CA SER A 237 -25.08 15.77 -24.67
C SER A 237 -26.53 15.64 -24.18
N SER A 238 -26.96 14.44 -23.84
CA SER A 238 -28.32 14.11 -23.36
C SER A 238 -28.25 13.27 -22.08
N SER A 239 -29.39 12.97 -21.48
CA SER A 239 -29.48 12.07 -20.32
C SER A 239 -29.21 10.60 -20.66
N PHE A 240 -29.18 10.26 -21.96
CA PHE A 240 -28.86 8.94 -22.48
C PHE A 240 -28.11 9.09 -23.80
N CYS A 241 -26.98 8.41 -23.94
CA CYS A 241 -26.28 8.19 -25.20
C CYS A 241 -25.67 6.79 -25.19
N PHE A 242 -25.44 6.23 -26.36
CA PHE A 242 -24.57 5.07 -26.50
C PHE A 242 -23.87 5.07 -27.85
N ALA A 243 -22.72 4.40 -27.92
CA ALA A 243 -21.99 4.15 -29.15
C ALA A 243 -21.22 2.84 -29.07
N ALA A 244 -20.87 2.26 -30.22
CA ALA A 244 -19.99 1.11 -30.24
C ALA A 244 -18.58 1.44 -29.73
N SER A 245 -18.10 2.67 -29.90
CA SER A 245 -16.72 3.04 -29.56
C SER A 245 -16.59 4.55 -29.34
N TYR A 246 -15.54 4.95 -28.62
CA TYR A 246 -15.05 6.33 -28.55
C TYR A 246 -13.53 6.35 -28.43
N SER A 247 -12.93 7.49 -28.09
CA SER A 247 -11.48 7.66 -28.11
C SER A 247 -10.70 6.77 -27.12
N LYS A 248 -11.35 6.22 -26.08
CA LYS A 248 -10.69 5.38 -25.05
C LYS A 248 -11.05 3.90 -25.12
N TRP A 249 -12.21 3.55 -25.67
CA TRP A 249 -12.69 2.17 -25.75
C TRP A 249 -13.30 1.84 -27.10
N ILE A 250 -13.08 0.60 -27.52
CA ILE A 250 -13.56 0.03 -28.77
C ILE A 250 -14.44 -1.18 -28.45
N GLY A 251 -15.70 -1.10 -28.85
CA GLY A 251 -16.64 -2.21 -28.91
C GLY A 251 -16.69 -2.81 -30.32
N THR A 252 -16.65 -4.13 -30.40
CA THR A 252 -16.73 -4.88 -31.66
C THR A 252 -17.77 -5.99 -31.59
N SER A 253 -18.43 -6.21 -32.73
CA SER A 253 -19.40 -7.27 -32.94
C SER A 253 -18.76 -8.52 -33.55
N ALA A 254 -19.30 -9.69 -33.23
CA ALA A 254 -19.00 -10.89 -33.99
C ALA A 254 -19.48 -10.75 -35.46
N ARG A 255 -18.97 -11.61 -36.35
CA ARG A 255 -19.38 -11.58 -37.76
C ARG A 255 -20.90 -11.76 -37.88
N GLY A 256 -21.57 -10.78 -38.48
CA GLY A 256 -23.03 -10.78 -38.67
C GLY A 256 -23.81 -10.15 -37.52
N GLY A 257 -23.13 -9.72 -36.45
CA GLY A 257 -23.71 -8.98 -35.34
C GLY A 257 -23.59 -7.47 -35.52
N VAL A 258 -24.37 -6.73 -34.74
CA VAL A 258 -24.42 -5.27 -34.75
C VAL A 258 -24.62 -4.79 -33.31
N LEU A 259 -23.74 -3.87 -32.88
CA LEU A 259 -23.79 -3.24 -31.55
C LEU A 259 -23.75 -4.26 -30.39
N ASP A 260 -22.97 -5.34 -30.54
CA ASP A 260 -22.88 -6.39 -29.51
C ASP A 260 -21.92 -6.02 -28.36
N ALA A 261 -21.17 -4.93 -28.52
CA ALA A 261 -20.38 -4.29 -27.50
C ALA A 261 -20.51 -2.78 -27.66
N THR A 262 -20.98 -2.10 -26.62
CA THR A 262 -21.29 -0.67 -26.67
C THR A 262 -20.95 -0.01 -25.34
N ILE A 263 -20.74 1.30 -25.38
CA ILE A 263 -20.55 2.14 -24.21
C ILE A 263 -21.80 2.99 -24.06
N PHE A 264 -22.38 3.00 -22.87
CA PHE A 264 -23.59 3.73 -22.51
C PHE A 264 -23.22 4.88 -21.57
N HIS A 265 -23.99 5.96 -21.63
CA HIS A 265 -23.99 7.05 -20.66
C HIS A 265 -25.39 7.12 -20.02
N LEU A 266 -25.58 6.43 -18.88
CA LEU A 266 -26.81 6.40 -18.10
C LEU A 266 -26.54 5.90 -16.68
N ALA A 267 -26.56 6.80 -15.69
CA ALA A 267 -26.27 6.47 -14.28
C ALA A 267 -27.03 5.25 -13.72
N PRO A 268 -28.34 5.03 -13.98
CA PRO A 268 -29.04 3.82 -13.54
C PRO A 268 -28.44 2.49 -14.03
N TYR A 269 -27.60 2.49 -15.06
CA TYR A 269 -26.93 1.29 -15.57
C TYR A 269 -25.47 1.21 -15.18
N ALA A 270 -24.90 2.25 -14.58
CA ALA A 270 -23.52 2.28 -14.13
C ALA A 270 -23.43 1.76 -12.69
N HIS A 271 -22.26 1.26 -12.33
CA HIS A 271 -21.91 0.97 -10.94
C HIS A 271 -21.58 2.28 -10.22
N ALA A 272 -20.80 3.15 -10.87
CA ALA A 272 -20.46 4.48 -10.40
C ALA A 272 -20.56 5.49 -11.55
N GLY A 273 -20.93 6.74 -11.24
CA GLY A 273 -21.01 7.78 -12.26
C GLY A 273 -22.15 7.58 -13.27
N ASN A 274 -21.84 7.69 -14.55
CA ASN A 274 -22.79 7.62 -15.67
C ASN A 274 -22.37 6.64 -16.77
N GLY A 275 -21.08 6.33 -16.88
CA GLY A 275 -20.53 5.48 -17.93
C GLY A 275 -20.69 4.00 -17.61
N VAL A 276 -20.95 3.17 -18.62
CA VAL A 276 -20.92 1.71 -18.46
C VAL A 276 -20.64 1.01 -19.79
N GLY A 277 -19.86 -0.06 -19.74
CA GLY A 277 -19.68 -0.98 -20.86
C GLY A 277 -20.79 -2.03 -20.89
N LEU A 278 -21.40 -2.25 -22.06
CA LEU A 278 -22.40 -3.28 -22.31
C LEU A 278 -21.85 -4.32 -23.28
N LEU A 279 -22.05 -5.60 -22.95
CA LEU A 279 -21.88 -6.73 -23.85
C LEU A 279 -23.23 -7.43 -24.10
N GLY A 280 -23.48 -7.77 -25.36
CA GLY A 280 -24.78 -8.16 -25.91
C GLY A 280 -25.36 -7.05 -26.79
N SER A 281 -26.11 -7.43 -27.84
CA SER A 281 -26.69 -6.48 -28.81
C SER A 281 -27.52 -5.40 -28.11
N ALA A 282 -27.09 -4.13 -28.20
CA ALA A 282 -27.70 -2.99 -27.49
C ALA A 282 -29.16 -2.73 -27.87
N ASP A 283 -29.55 -3.09 -29.09
CA ASP A 283 -30.91 -2.98 -29.60
C ASP A 283 -31.67 -4.32 -29.61
N GLY A 284 -31.06 -5.38 -29.08
CA GLY A 284 -31.63 -6.72 -29.01
C GLY A 284 -31.86 -7.37 -30.38
N THR A 285 -31.20 -6.89 -31.44
CA THR A 285 -31.42 -7.39 -32.80
C THR A 285 -30.86 -8.78 -33.05
N ASN A 286 -29.91 -9.22 -32.23
CA ASN A 286 -29.26 -10.52 -32.36
C ASN A 286 -28.71 -11.04 -31.02
N SER A 287 -28.43 -12.35 -30.95
CA SER A 287 -27.90 -13.03 -29.76
C SER A 287 -26.42 -13.38 -29.89
N LEU A 288 -25.61 -12.49 -30.46
CA LEU A 288 -24.17 -12.68 -30.62
C LEU A 288 -23.39 -11.95 -29.53
N PRO A 289 -22.21 -12.48 -29.15
CA PRO A 289 -21.33 -11.81 -28.21
C PRO A 289 -20.53 -10.68 -28.85
N GLY A 290 -20.24 -9.68 -28.04
CA GLY A 290 -19.35 -8.58 -28.38
C GLY A 290 -18.02 -8.65 -27.65
N THR A 291 -17.14 -7.71 -27.99
CA THR A 291 -15.86 -7.51 -27.30
C THR A 291 -15.62 -6.04 -27.01
N LEU A 292 -15.37 -5.70 -25.74
CA LEU A 292 -14.88 -4.40 -25.31
C LEU A 292 -13.36 -4.47 -25.10
N THR A 293 -12.62 -3.52 -25.65
CA THR A 293 -11.16 -3.38 -25.48
C THR A 293 -10.79 -1.91 -25.31
N PRO A 294 -9.82 -1.55 -24.45
CA PRO A 294 -9.19 -0.24 -24.49
C PRO A 294 -8.67 0.06 -25.90
N ALA A 295 -8.75 1.32 -26.33
CA ALA A 295 -8.39 1.75 -27.68
C ALA A 295 -6.87 1.68 -27.95
N HIS A 296 -6.08 1.65 -26.89
CA HIS A 296 -4.63 1.53 -26.94
C HIS A 296 -4.17 0.41 -26.00
N PRO A 297 -3.07 -0.29 -26.34
CA PRO A 297 -2.45 -1.22 -25.41
C PRO A 297 -2.09 -0.55 -24.09
N LEU A 298 -2.19 -1.31 -23.01
CA LEU A 298 -1.87 -0.88 -21.66
C LEU A 298 -0.35 -0.72 -21.53
N ALA A 299 0.12 0.34 -20.89
CA ALA A 299 1.56 0.64 -20.75
C ALA A 299 2.28 -0.25 -19.70
N THR A 300 1.98 -1.54 -19.70
CA THR A 300 2.57 -2.57 -18.84
C THR A 300 4.03 -2.87 -19.22
N VAL A 301 4.73 -3.55 -18.32
CA VAL A 301 6.14 -3.94 -18.44
C VAL A 301 6.26 -5.46 -18.51
N ALA A 302 7.12 -5.93 -19.41
CA ALA A 302 7.36 -7.36 -19.59
C ALA A 302 7.90 -8.01 -18.30
N GLY A 303 7.31 -9.15 -17.92
CA GLY A 303 7.71 -9.94 -16.76
C GLY A 303 7.17 -9.43 -15.42
N LYS A 304 6.47 -8.30 -15.38
CA LYS A 304 5.75 -7.83 -14.19
C LYS A 304 4.38 -8.52 -14.06
N ASN A 305 3.90 -8.64 -12.83
CA ASN A 305 2.58 -9.21 -12.57
C ASN A 305 1.56 -8.10 -12.32
N TYR A 306 0.33 -8.33 -12.77
CA TYR A 306 -0.76 -7.38 -12.68
C TYR A 306 -2.04 -8.05 -12.20
N THR A 307 -2.94 -7.26 -11.62
CA THR A 307 -4.35 -7.62 -11.44
C THR A 307 -5.23 -6.83 -12.39
N ILE A 308 -6.14 -7.52 -13.07
CA ILE A 308 -7.28 -6.93 -13.76
C ILE A 308 -8.45 -6.96 -12.79
N ASN A 309 -8.99 -5.80 -12.47
CA ASN A 309 -10.14 -5.61 -11.59
C ASN A 309 -11.29 -5.00 -12.38
N LEU A 310 -12.52 -5.42 -12.08
CA LEU A 310 -13.72 -4.80 -12.64
C LEU A 310 -14.95 -5.11 -11.79
N PHE A 311 -16.00 -4.34 -11.99
CA PHE A 311 -17.34 -4.69 -11.57
C PHE A 311 -18.14 -5.21 -12.76
N SER A 312 -18.97 -6.23 -12.55
CA SER A 312 -19.91 -6.72 -13.55
C SER A 312 -21.30 -6.96 -12.97
N SER A 313 -22.32 -6.68 -13.77
CA SER A 313 -23.73 -6.89 -13.45
C SER A 313 -24.49 -7.50 -14.64
N SER A 314 -25.52 -8.28 -14.35
CA SER A 314 -26.39 -8.96 -15.32
C SER A 314 -27.76 -9.15 -14.67
N VAL A 315 -28.49 -8.04 -14.55
CA VAL A 315 -29.81 -7.99 -13.89
C VAL A 315 -30.92 -7.41 -14.77
N PHE A 316 -30.62 -7.07 -16.02
CA PHE A 316 -31.51 -6.27 -16.85
C PHE A 316 -32.75 -7.05 -17.28
N SER A 317 -32.55 -8.28 -17.73
CA SER A 317 -33.60 -9.08 -18.38
C SER A 317 -34.33 -10.05 -17.45
N GLY A 318 -33.92 -10.10 -16.17
CA GLY A 318 -34.50 -10.98 -15.16
C GLY A 318 -33.89 -12.39 -15.15
N HIS A 319 -34.20 -13.16 -14.10
CA HIS A 319 -33.52 -14.40 -13.76
C HIS A 319 -33.45 -15.45 -14.88
N GLN A 320 -34.52 -15.61 -15.66
CA GLN A 320 -34.60 -16.66 -16.69
C GLN A 320 -33.75 -16.30 -17.92
N GLU A 321 -33.82 -15.05 -18.35
CA GLU A 321 -33.15 -14.56 -19.55
C GLU A 321 -31.65 -14.36 -19.31
N GLU A 322 -31.26 -13.92 -18.11
CA GLU A 322 -29.86 -13.72 -17.70
C GLU A 322 -29.15 -15.04 -17.30
N ALA A 323 -29.86 -16.17 -17.26
CA ALA A 323 -29.26 -17.47 -16.90
C ALA A 323 -28.09 -17.88 -17.82
N GLY A 324 -28.09 -17.37 -19.06
CA GLY A 324 -27.02 -17.59 -20.04
C GLY A 324 -25.91 -16.53 -20.02
N SER A 325 -25.92 -15.59 -19.08
CA SER A 325 -24.94 -14.51 -19.01
C SER A 325 -23.53 -15.05 -18.81
N PHE A 326 -22.59 -14.52 -19.59
CA PHE A 326 -21.19 -14.91 -19.51
C PHE A 326 -20.27 -13.80 -20.02
N PHE A 327 -19.03 -13.81 -19.53
CA PHE A 327 -17.94 -13.05 -20.12
C PHE A 327 -16.61 -13.76 -19.94
N LYS A 328 -15.64 -13.32 -20.75
CA LYS A 328 -14.28 -13.82 -20.78
C LYS A 328 -13.33 -12.66 -20.63
N ILE A 329 -12.35 -12.83 -19.74
CA ILE A 329 -11.19 -11.95 -19.70
C ILE A 329 -10.17 -12.50 -20.70
N VAL A 330 -9.79 -11.65 -21.64
CA VAL A 330 -8.84 -11.97 -22.69
C VAL A 330 -7.63 -11.07 -22.52
N TRP A 331 -6.46 -11.66 -22.35
CA TRP A 331 -5.18 -10.98 -22.21
C TRP A 331 -4.27 -11.39 -23.36
N ASN A 332 -3.85 -10.43 -24.19
CA ASN A 332 -3.04 -10.66 -25.39
C ASN A 332 -3.64 -11.73 -26.32
N GLY A 333 -4.97 -11.72 -26.49
CA GLY A 333 -5.69 -12.69 -27.33
C GLY A 333 -5.90 -14.06 -26.69
N GLN A 334 -5.39 -14.32 -25.48
CA GLN A 334 -5.62 -15.56 -24.75
C GLN A 334 -6.71 -15.37 -23.70
N THR A 335 -7.69 -16.28 -23.66
CA THR A 335 -8.68 -16.30 -22.58
C THR A 335 -8.02 -16.74 -21.28
N ILE A 336 -8.04 -15.85 -20.29
CA ILE A 336 -7.52 -16.11 -18.94
C ILE A 336 -8.59 -16.81 -18.08
N GLN A 337 -9.82 -16.30 -18.12
CA GLN A 337 -10.93 -16.83 -17.35
C GLN A 337 -12.24 -16.66 -18.12
N THR A 338 -13.16 -17.62 -17.96
CA THR A 338 -14.57 -17.48 -18.33
C THR A 338 -15.40 -17.43 -17.06
N VAL A 339 -16.31 -16.46 -16.97
CA VAL A 339 -17.23 -16.25 -15.84
C VAL A 339 -18.65 -16.37 -16.38
N CYS A 340 -19.49 -17.12 -15.66
CA CYS A 340 -20.92 -17.29 -15.97
C CYS A 340 -21.73 -16.83 -14.76
N PRO A 341 -21.96 -15.52 -14.57
CA PRO A 341 -22.60 -15.01 -13.36
C PRO A 341 -24.09 -15.39 -13.27
N GLY A 342 -24.74 -15.69 -14.40
CA GLY A 342 -26.19 -15.79 -14.44
C GLY A 342 -26.82 -14.44 -14.10
N PHE A 343 -27.93 -14.47 -13.36
CA PHE A 343 -28.51 -13.25 -12.80
C PHE A 343 -27.73 -12.79 -11.57
N SER A 344 -27.02 -11.67 -11.68
CA SER A 344 -26.14 -11.16 -10.63
C SER A 344 -26.11 -9.64 -10.62
N ASP A 345 -26.29 -9.06 -9.44
CA ASP A 345 -26.04 -7.63 -9.22
C ASP A 345 -24.54 -7.32 -9.37
N TRP A 346 -24.19 -6.02 -9.28
CA TRP A 346 -22.82 -5.54 -9.33
C TRP A 346 -21.91 -6.33 -8.38
N THR A 347 -20.97 -7.04 -9.00
CA THR A 347 -20.05 -7.94 -8.31
C THR A 347 -18.64 -7.62 -8.75
N PHE A 348 -17.74 -7.49 -7.79
CA PHE A 348 -16.31 -7.30 -8.02
C PHE A 348 -15.64 -8.60 -8.48
N TYR A 349 -14.81 -8.49 -9.52
CA TYR A 349 -13.96 -9.57 -10.00
C TYR A 349 -12.50 -9.12 -10.08
N SER A 350 -11.57 -10.04 -9.81
CA SER A 350 -10.14 -9.81 -9.92
C SER A 350 -9.44 -11.01 -10.56
N PHE A 351 -8.52 -10.73 -11.50
CA PHE A 351 -7.81 -11.74 -12.28
C PHE A 351 -6.31 -11.41 -12.33
N ALA A 352 -5.47 -12.36 -11.97
CA ALA A 352 -4.02 -12.20 -12.05
C ALA A 352 -3.51 -12.51 -13.47
N VAL A 353 -2.61 -11.66 -13.98
CA VAL A 353 -1.95 -11.83 -15.27
C VAL A 353 -0.47 -11.45 -15.19
N THR A 354 0.33 -11.95 -16.13
CA THR A 354 1.74 -11.53 -16.30
C THR A 354 1.86 -10.73 -17.59
N GLY A 355 2.50 -9.57 -17.50
CA GLY A 355 2.70 -8.67 -18.63
C GLY A 355 3.77 -9.16 -19.60
N ILE A 356 3.53 -8.98 -20.90
CA ILE A 356 4.56 -9.08 -21.95
C ILE A 356 5.06 -7.71 -22.42
N GLY A 357 4.48 -6.64 -21.87
CA GLY A 357 4.76 -5.25 -22.21
C GLY A 357 3.86 -4.75 -23.33
N ASN A 358 3.29 -3.56 -23.17
CA ASN A 358 2.25 -3.02 -24.07
C ASN A 358 1.10 -4.03 -24.28
N ASP A 359 0.58 -4.56 -23.17
CA ASP A 359 -0.39 -5.66 -23.19
C ASP A 359 -1.79 -5.20 -23.67
N VAL A 360 -2.56 -6.12 -24.25
CA VAL A 360 -3.94 -5.86 -24.71
C VAL A 360 -4.93 -6.59 -23.81
N LEU A 361 -5.80 -5.84 -23.16
CA LEU A 361 -6.96 -6.33 -22.42
C LEU A 361 -8.19 -6.33 -23.32
N ALA A 362 -8.98 -7.40 -23.29
CA ALA A 362 -10.31 -7.42 -23.85
C ALA A 362 -11.28 -8.19 -22.95
N ILE A 363 -12.54 -7.77 -22.94
CA ILE A 363 -13.65 -8.45 -22.29
C ILE A 363 -14.61 -8.90 -23.37
N HIS A 364 -14.79 -10.22 -23.51
CA HIS A 364 -15.60 -10.81 -24.57
C HIS A 364 -16.76 -11.61 -23.99
N GLY A 365 -17.98 -11.37 -24.45
CA GLY A 365 -19.14 -12.02 -23.85
C GLY A 365 -20.44 -11.28 -24.14
N GLY A 366 -21.40 -11.48 -23.23
CA GLY A 366 -22.80 -11.09 -23.40
C GLY A 366 -23.45 -11.80 -24.59
N ALA A 367 -24.77 -11.93 -24.56
CA ALA A 367 -25.55 -12.32 -25.74
C ALA A 367 -27.01 -12.05 -25.43
N ALA A 368 -27.62 -11.03 -26.06
CA ALA A 368 -29.01 -10.68 -25.80
C ALA A 368 -29.92 -11.93 -25.92
N PRO A 369 -30.83 -12.19 -24.97
CA PRO A 369 -31.26 -11.29 -23.88
C PRO A 369 -30.43 -11.37 -22.59
N ALA A 370 -29.31 -12.10 -22.56
CA ALA A 370 -28.41 -12.14 -21.42
C ALA A 370 -27.32 -11.07 -21.56
N TRP A 371 -27.60 -9.85 -21.09
CA TRP A 371 -26.68 -8.72 -21.17
C TRP A 371 -25.70 -8.72 -19.99
N SER A 372 -24.47 -8.29 -20.25
CA SER A 372 -23.46 -8.11 -19.20
C SER A 372 -22.97 -6.67 -19.21
N PHE A 373 -23.11 -6.02 -18.06
CA PHE A 373 -22.64 -4.66 -17.80
C PHE A 373 -21.28 -4.72 -17.10
N PHE A 374 -20.40 -3.76 -17.40
CA PHE A 374 -19.06 -3.65 -16.86
C PHE A 374 -18.75 -2.21 -16.51
N ASP A 375 -18.13 -2.02 -15.36
CA ASP A 375 -17.74 -0.71 -14.86
C ASP A 375 -16.48 -0.81 -13.99
N ASP A 376 -15.86 0.33 -13.69
CA ASP A 376 -14.67 0.48 -12.84
C ASP A 376 -13.54 -0.50 -13.20
N ILE A 377 -13.25 -0.61 -14.49
CA ILE A 377 -12.21 -1.51 -14.99
C ILE A 377 -10.83 -0.91 -14.66
N ALA A 378 -10.01 -1.66 -13.94
CA ALA A 378 -8.67 -1.24 -13.58
C ALA A 378 -7.64 -2.34 -13.81
N VAL A 379 -6.41 -1.94 -14.14
CA VAL A 379 -5.26 -2.84 -14.14
C VAL A 379 -4.18 -2.23 -13.26
N PHE A 380 -3.71 -2.97 -12.26
CA PHE A 380 -2.70 -2.52 -11.32
C PHE A 380 -1.51 -3.49 -11.28
N GLU A 381 -0.31 -2.97 -11.11
CA GLU A 381 0.87 -3.79 -10.80
C GLU A 381 0.74 -4.38 -9.38
N MET A 382 1.23 -5.61 -9.19
CA MET A 382 1.21 -6.35 -7.90
C MET A 382 2.54 -6.28 -7.17
#